data_AF-A0AAJ0ECK3-F1
#
_entry.id   AF-A0AAJ0ECK3-F1
#
_cell.length_a   1.000
_cell.length_b   1.000
_cell.length_c   1.000
_cell.angle_alpha   90.00
_cell.angle_beta   90.00
_cell.angle_gamma   90.00
#
_symmetry.space_group_name_H-M   'P 1'
#
loop_
_entity.id
_entity.type
_entity.pdbx_description
1 polymer ?
#
loop_
_entity_poly.entity_id
_entity_poly.type
_entity_poly.pdbx_seq_one_letter_code
_entity_poly.pdbx_strand_id
1 'polypeptide(L)'
;MFDKLRDDTTDDKNSLGLDSTMAYLGNMGVNIENAELLVVMELLQAPSVGEITRKGFVDGWKVSGAATSQAHISHIKSLVSSLSTDPAYFRKVYRHTFVASKEDNQKALNLEIAIVYWNVLFSPPGWEWKTKNQDWLQLWLKFLEEKWTRSVNRDMWNQILEFATKSMADETLSFWNEDGAWPSVIDDFVAWCKERGIGKSETMDLDA
;
A
#
# COMPACT_ATOMS: atom_id res chain seq x y z
N MET A 1 -16.30 14.48 19.61
CA MET A 1 -14.94 14.71 19.08
C MET A 1 -15.01 15.08 17.62
N PHE A 2 -15.62 14.24 16.77
CA PHE A 2 -15.82 14.53 15.34
C PHE A 2 -16.35 15.95 15.05
N ASP A 3 -17.44 16.38 15.70
CA ASP A 3 -18.04 17.70 15.44
C ASP A 3 -17.11 18.88 15.74
N LYS A 4 -16.08 18.69 16.58
CA LYS A 4 -15.09 19.73 16.87
C LYS A 4 -13.95 19.78 15.85
N LEU A 5 -13.80 18.73 15.04
CA LEU A 5 -12.78 18.63 14.00
C LEU A 5 -13.30 19.16 12.65
N ARG A 6 -14.63 19.23 12.50
CA ARG A 6 -15.30 19.65 11.28
C ARG A 6 -15.33 21.17 11.19
N ASP A 7 -15.09 21.68 9.99
CA ASP A 7 -15.39 23.05 9.60
C ASP A 7 -16.79 23.11 8.97
N ASP A 8 -17.73 23.73 9.67
CA ASP A 8 -19.13 23.80 9.25
C ASP A 8 -19.34 24.61 7.95
N THR A 9 -18.32 25.35 7.46
CA THR A 9 -18.38 26.15 6.24
C THR A 9 -17.87 25.44 5.00
N THR A 10 -16.93 24.50 5.15
CA THR A 10 -16.26 23.81 4.04
C THR A 10 -16.53 22.30 4.01
N ASP A 11 -16.87 21.71 5.16
CA ASP A 11 -17.09 20.27 5.27
C ASP A 11 -18.58 19.90 5.22
N ASP A 12 -18.88 18.77 4.56
CA ASP A 12 -20.21 18.17 4.63
C ASP A 12 -20.54 17.70 6.05
N LYS A 13 -21.84 17.62 6.38
CA LYS A 13 -22.34 17.24 7.71
C LYS A 13 -21.74 15.95 8.30
N ASN A 14 -21.35 15.03 7.43
CA ASN A 14 -20.92 13.69 7.78
C ASN A 14 -19.50 13.35 7.29
N SER A 15 -18.69 14.33 6.91
CA SER A 15 -17.28 14.12 6.55
C SER A 15 -16.41 15.26 7.07
N LEU A 16 -15.11 14.99 7.16
CA LEU A 16 -14.06 15.99 7.20
C LEU A 16 -13.49 16.05 5.79
N GLY A 17 -13.50 17.23 5.18
CA GLY A 17 -12.84 17.48 3.91
C GLY A 17 -11.32 17.57 4.07
N LEU A 18 -10.65 17.98 3.00
CA LEU A 18 -9.18 17.95 2.91
C LEU A 18 -8.51 18.70 4.08
N ASP A 19 -8.84 19.98 4.27
CA ASP A 19 -8.18 20.82 5.28
C ASP A 19 -8.40 20.30 6.70
N SER A 20 -9.64 19.93 7.05
CA SER A 20 -9.98 19.35 8.36
C SER A 20 -9.30 18.00 8.60
N THR A 21 -9.21 17.17 7.56
CA THR A 21 -8.49 15.89 7.62
C THR A 21 -7.00 16.13 7.84
N MET A 22 -6.37 17.03 7.09
CA MET A 22 -4.94 17.32 7.23
C MET A 22 -4.61 17.95 8.59
N ALA A 23 -5.45 18.88 9.08
CA ALA A 23 -5.31 19.44 10.42
C ALA A 23 -5.43 18.38 11.51
N TYR A 24 -6.38 17.46 11.36
CA TYR A 24 -6.54 16.34 12.28
C TYR A 24 -5.32 15.42 12.30
N LEU A 25 -4.83 14.98 11.14
CA LEU A 25 -3.64 14.14 11.02
C LEU A 25 -2.38 14.84 11.58
N GLY A 26 -2.22 16.13 11.30
CA GLY A 26 -1.14 16.95 11.86
C GLY A 26 -1.18 17.02 13.40
N ASN A 27 -2.36 17.21 13.98
CA ASN A 27 -2.55 17.18 15.44
C ASN A 27 -2.24 15.81 16.07
N MET A 28 -2.29 14.73 15.28
CA MET A 28 -1.92 13.38 15.71
C MET A 28 -0.42 13.09 15.55
N GLY A 29 0.32 13.99 14.90
CA GLY A 29 1.72 13.78 14.53
C GLY A 29 1.91 12.73 13.46
N VAL A 30 0.90 12.50 12.61
CA VAL A 30 0.98 11.57 11.47
C VAL A 30 1.83 12.21 10.38
N ASN A 31 2.80 11.47 9.86
CA ASN A 31 3.50 11.88 8.66
C ASN A 31 2.64 11.59 7.41
N ILE A 32 2.18 12.65 6.75
CA ILE A 32 1.33 12.56 5.56
C ILE A 32 2.09 12.17 4.28
N GLU A 33 3.43 12.20 4.31
CA GLU A 33 4.29 11.92 3.15
C GLU A 33 4.71 10.45 3.07
N ASN A 34 4.39 9.64 4.10
CA ASN A 34 4.77 8.22 4.17
C ASN A 34 3.56 7.31 4.46
N ALA A 35 3.82 6.04 4.74
CA ALA A 35 2.79 5.03 4.94
C ALA A 35 1.89 5.25 6.18
N GLU A 36 2.24 6.18 7.08
CA GLU A 36 1.40 6.50 8.24
C GLU A 36 0.04 7.09 7.81
N LEU A 37 0.01 7.88 6.73
CA LEU A 37 -1.25 8.32 6.12
C LEU A 37 -2.14 7.12 5.79
N LEU A 38 -1.58 6.13 5.10
CA LEU A 38 -2.30 4.94 4.63
C LEU A 38 -2.82 4.09 5.80
N VAL A 39 -2.07 4.04 6.90
CA VAL A 39 -2.51 3.40 8.15
C VAL A 39 -3.78 4.05 8.69
N VAL A 40 -3.83 5.38 8.77
CA VAL A 40 -5.03 6.08 9.27
C VAL A 40 -6.20 5.92 8.29
N MET A 41 -5.93 5.94 6.99
CA MET A 41 -6.95 5.72 5.98
C MET A 41 -7.58 4.33 6.09
N GLU A 42 -6.80 3.28 6.33
CA GLU A 42 -7.33 1.94 6.59
C GLU A 42 -8.08 1.88 7.93
N LEU A 43 -7.51 2.41 9.00
CA LEU A 43 -8.13 2.39 10.34
C LEU A 43 -9.53 3.01 10.33
N LEU A 44 -9.69 4.14 9.63
CA LEU A 44 -10.94 4.89 9.56
C LEU A 44 -11.77 4.55 8.32
N GLN A 45 -11.32 3.58 7.52
CA GLN A 45 -11.96 3.18 6.26
C GLN A 45 -12.29 4.40 5.38
N ALA A 46 -11.32 5.30 5.24
CA ALA A 46 -11.43 6.54 4.47
C ALA A 46 -11.76 6.20 3.00
N PRO A 47 -12.79 6.84 2.39
CA PRO A 47 -13.19 6.55 1.02
C PRO A 47 -12.22 7.13 -0.01
N SER A 48 -11.53 8.21 0.33
CA SER A 48 -10.60 8.92 -0.53
C SER A 48 -9.48 9.59 0.29
N VAL A 49 -8.37 9.95 -0.35
CA VAL A 49 -7.30 10.74 0.29
C VAL A 49 -7.81 12.13 0.62
N GLY A 50 -7.65 12.52 1.89
CA GLY A 50 -8.13 13.82 2.38
C GLY A 50 -9.58 13.80 2.86
N GLU A 51 -10.24 12.65 2.93
CA GLU A 51 -11.61 12.56 3.43
C GLU A 51 -11.73 11.56 4.59
N ILE A 52 -12.32 11.99 5.70
CA ILE A 52 -12.71 11.10 6.81
C ILE A 52 -14.21 11.21 7.04
N THR A 53 -14.95 10.13 6.82
CA THR A 53 -16.39 10.11 7.13
C THR A 53 -16.64 10.02 8.63
N ARG A 54 -17.76 10.57 9.11
CA ARG A 54 -18.22 10.43 10.49
C ARG A 54 -18.35 8.97 10.90
N LYS A 55 -18.89 8.15 10.00
CA LYS A 55 -19.03 6.71 10.22
C LYS A 55 -17.67 6.05 10.40
N GLY A 56 -16.74 6.30 9.47
CA GLY A 56 -15.38 5.77 9.53
C GLY A 56 -14.63 6.19 10.80
N PHE A 57 -14.74 7.46 11.16
CA PHE A 57 -14.19 7.99 12.41
C PHE A 57 -14.75 7.26 13.64
N VAL A 58 -16.08 7.19 13.77
CA VAL A 58 -16.72 6.61 14.96
C VAL A 58 -16.42 5.11 15.04
N ASP A 59 -16.56 4.38 13.94
CA ASP A 59 -16.37 2.93 13.92
C ASP A 59 -14.91 2.56 14.17
N GLY A 60 -13.95 3.23 13.52
CA GLY A 60 -12.51 2.96 13.70
C GLY A 60 -12.03 3.19 15.13
N TRP A 61 -12.45 4.30 15.76
CA TRP A 61 -12.09 4.57 17.15
C TRP A 61 -12.84 3.72 18.17
N LYS A 62 -14.06 3.29 17.84
CA LYS A 62 -14.81 2.34 18.67
C LYS A 62 -14.15 0.96 18.70
N VAL A 63 -13.67 0.46 17.56
CA VAL A 63 -13.01 -0.86 17.47
C VAL A 63 -11.67 -0.86 18.20
N SER A 64 -10.92 0.24 18.13
CA SER A 64 -9.64 0.38 18.85
C SER A 64 -9.78 0.66 20.35
N GLY A 65 -10.97 1.08 20.80
CA GLY A 65 -11.22 1.47 22.20
C GLY A 65 -10.59 2.82 22.58
N ALA A 66 -10.06 3.58 21.63
CA ALA A 66 -9.40 4.85 21.89
C ALA A 66 -10.43 6.00 21.93
N ALA A 67 -10.67 6.55 23.12
CA ALA A 67 -11.71 7.58 23.33
C ALA A 67 -11.17 9.03 23.40
N THR A 68 -9.85 9.22 23.40
CA THR A 68 -9.20 10.53 23.53
C THR A 68 -8.15 10.74 22.45
N SER A 69 -7.82 12.00 22.13
CA SER A 69 -6.77 12.30 21.15
C SER A 69 -5.44 11.62 21.48
N GLN A 70 -5.07 11.58 22.77
CA GLN A 70 -3.86 10.89 23.21
C GLN A 70 -3.91 9.38 22.96
N ALA A 71 -5.06 8.76 23.21
CA ALA A 71 -5.26 7.34 22.93
C ALA A 71 -5.21 7.06 21.42
N HIS A 72 -5.73 7.97 20.59
CA HIS A 72 -5.63 7.83 19.13
C HIS A 72 -4.17 7.87 18.66
N ILE A 73 -3.38 8.82 19.15
CA ILE A 73 -1.94 8.94 18.83
C ILE A 73 -1.21 7.65 19.20
N SER A 74 -1.41 7.15 20.42
CA SER A 74 -0.80 5.91 20.88
C SER A 74 -1.21 4.71 20.01
N HIS A 75 -2.48 4.63 19.62
CA HIS A 75 -2.98 3.55 18.78
C HIS A 75 -2.40 3.60 17.37
N ILE A 76 -2.38 4.77 16.73
CA ILE A 76 -1.77 4.95 15.39
C ILE A 76 -0.30 4.54 15.42
N LYS A 77 0.47 5.00 16.41
CA LYS A 77 1.88 4.60 16.56
C LYS A 77 2.08 3.09 16.68
N SER A 78 1.17 2.42 17.39
CA SER A 78 1.18 0.96 17.48
C SER A 78 0.92 0.31 16.12
N LEU A 79 -0.08 0.78 15.37
CA LEU A 79 -0.41 0.25 14.05
C LEU A 79 0.74 0.48 13.04
N VAL A 80 1.33 1.68 13.04
CA VAL A 80 2.49 2.01 12.22
C VAL A 80 3.66 1.08 12.53
N SER A 81 3.91 0.78 13.81
CA SER A 81 4.98 -0.14 14.21
C SER A 81 4.70 -1.59 13.79
N SER A 82 3.43 -1.99 13.69
CA SER A 82 3.02 -3.30 13.18
C SER A 82 3.04 -3.40 11.66
N LEU A 83 3.08 -2.28 10.94
CA LEU A 83 2.90 -2.25 9.48
C LEU A 83 3.93 -3.10 8.73
N SER A 84 5.19 -3.06 9.14
CA SER A 84 6.28 -3.83 8.50
C SER A 84 6.44 -5.26 9.04
N THR A 85 5.77 -5.60 10.15
CA THR A 85 6.00 -6.86 10.89
C THR A 85 4.78 -7.79 10.92
N ASP A 86 3.58 -7.28 10.66
CA ASP A 86 2.35 -8.08 10.54
C ASP A 86 1.89 -8.14 9.06
N PRO A 87 2.16 -9.25 8.35
CA PRO A 87 1.76 -9.40 6.95
C PRO A 87 0.25 -9.33 6.71
N ALA A 88 -0.56 -9.77 7.68
CA ALA A 88 -2.02 -9.73 7.56
C ALA A 88 -2.51 -8.29 7.68
N TYR A 89 -1.91 -7.50 8.57
CA TYR A 89 -2.21 -6.07 8.70
C TYR A 89 -1.71 -5.26 7.49
N PHE A 90 -0.46 -5.47 7.05
CA PHE A 90 0.06 -4.84 5.83
C PHE A 90 -0.85 -5.07 4.64
N ARG A 91 -1.35 -6.30 4.46
CA ARG A 91 -2.30 -6.64 3.40
C ARG A 91 -3.60 -5.84 3.48
N LYS A 92 -4.12 -5.53 4.68
CA LYS A 92 -5.31 -4.69 4.84
C LYS A 92 -5.03 -3.27 4.37
N VAL A 93 -3.94 -2.67 4.85
CA VAL A 93 -3.51 -1.32 4.47
C VAL A 93 -3.28 -1.24 2.96
N TYR A 94 -2.49 -2.15 2.41
CA TYR A 94 -2.21 -2.26 0.98
C TYR A 94 -3.49 -2.32 0.13
N ARG A 95 -4.46 -3.16 0.51
CA ARG A 95 -5.73 -3.29 -0.21
C ARG A 95 -6.61 -2.05 -0.09
N HIS A 96 -6.62 -1.42 1.08
CA HIS A 96 -7.41 -0.21 1.31
C HIS A 96 -6.82 1.00 0.56
N THR A 97 -5.50 1.09 0.41
CA THR A 97 -4.85 2.12 -0.42
C THR A 97 -5.45 2.15 -1.82
N PHE A 98 -5.62 1.00 -2.48
CA PHE A 98 -6.26 0.96 -3.80
C PHE A 98 -7.69 1.55 -3.79
N VAL A 99 -8.46 1.29 -2.73
CA VAL A 99 -9.83 1.79 -2.59
C VAL A 99 -9.84 3.30 -2.43
N ALA A 100 -8.95 3.84 -1.60
CA ALA A 100 -8.92 5.25 -1.26
C ALA A 100 -8.18 6.13 -2.29
N SER A 101 -7.38 5.52 -3.16
CA SER A 101 -6.58 6.24 -4.16
C SER A 101 -7.23 6.31 -5.53
N LYS A 102 -8.26 5.51 -5.79
CA LYS A 102 -8.99 5.55 -7.06
C LYS A 102 -10.07 6.61 -6.99
N GLU A 103 -10.36 7.24 -8.13
CA GLU A 103 -11.52 8.11 -8.23
C GLU A 103 -12.83 7.32 -8.10
N ASP A 104 -13.89 8.04 -7.73
CA ASP A 104 -15.23 7.49 -7.71
C ASP A 104 -15.64 6.96 -9.08
N ASN A 105 -16.29 5.79 -9.09
CA ASN A 105 -16.70 5.04 -10.29
C ASN A 105 -15.56 4.45 -11.14
N GLN A 106 -14.29 4.78 -10.87
CA GLN A 106 -13.17 4.12 -11.55
C GLN A 106 -12.89 2.73 -10.96
N LYS A 107 -12.49 1.80 -11.84
CA LYS A 107 -12.14 0.41 -11.49
C LYS A 107 -10.62 0.15 -11.49
N ALA A 108 -9.83 1.16 -11.83
CA ALA A 108 -8.38 1.07 -11.95
C ALA A 108 -7.72 2.39 -11.51
N LEU A 109 -6.47 2.30 -11.08
CA LEU A 109 -5.60 3.43 -10.79
C LEU A 109 -4.80 3.81 -12.04
N ASN A 110 -4.49 5.10 -12.17
CA ASN A 110 -3.43 5.54 -13.06
C ASN A 110 -2.09 4.90 -12.61
N LEU A 111 -1.25 4.52 -13.56
CA LEU A 111 0.07 3.92 -13.30
C LEU A 111 0.96 4.82 -12.43
N GLU A 112 1.00 6.12 -12.69
CA GLU A 112 1.82 7.09 -11.93
C GLU A 112 1.41 7.10 -10.46
N ILE A 113 0.09 7.09 -10.20
CA ILE A 113 -0.46 7.05 -8.85
C ILE A 113 -0.12 5.71 -8.17
N ALA A 114 -0.25 4.59 -8.88
CA ALA A 114 0.11 3.28 -8.34
C ALA A 114 1.60 3.19 -7.98
N ILE A 115 2.48 3.75 -8.81
CA ILE A 115 3.93 3.84 -8.57
C ILE A 115 4.22 4.63 -7.29
N VAL A 116 3.57 5.79 -7.09
CA VAL A 116 3.72 6.58 -5.86
C VAL A 116 3.35 5.74 -4.63
N TYR A 117 2.20 5.06 -4.65
CA TYR A 117 1.78 4.28 -3.50
C TYR A 117 2.62 3.02 -3.27
N TRP A 118 3.13 2.37 -4.30
CA TRP A 118 4.10 1.29 -4.10
C TRP A 118 5.38 1.78 -3.45
N ASN A 119 5.90 2.95 -3.84
CA ASN A 119 7.06 3.54 -3.16
C ASN A 119 6.76 3.83 -1.68
N VAL A 120 5.59 4.38 -1.37
CA VAL A 120 5.18 4.67 0.01
C VAL A 120 4.98 3.40 0.83
N LEU A 121 4.26 2.41 0.29
CA LEU A 121 3.93 1.16 1.00
C LEU A 121 5.16 0.29 1.22
N PHE A 122 6.08 0.26 0.27
CA PHE A 122 7.26 -0.60 0.30
C PHE A 122 8.54 0.12 0.79
N SER A 123 8.39 1.25 1.49
CA SER A 123 9.45 1.98 2.18
C SER A 123 9.11 2.17 3.66
N PRO A 124 10.09 2.36 4.57
CA PRO A 124 9.82 2.60 5.99
C PRO A 124 8.81 3.75 6.22
N PRO A 125 7.83 3.60 7.14
CA PRO A 125 7.63 2.49 8.08
C PRO A 125 6.88 1.28 7.51
N GLY A 126 6.57 1.28 6.22
CA GLY A 126 6.01 0.14 5.51
C GLY A 126 6.95 -1.06 5.39
N TRP A 127 6.52 -2.06 4.63
CA TRP A 127 7.27 -3.31 4.47
C TRP A 127 8.23 -3.21 3.29
N GLU A 128 9.54 -3.32 3.50
CA GLU A 128 10.50 -3.25 2.40
C GLU A 128 10.43 -4.50 1.50
N TRP A 129 9.99 -4.32 0.24
CA TRP A 129 10.02 -5.37 -0.77
C TRP A 129 11.42 -5.50 -1.38
N LYS A 130 12.34 -5.98 -0.53
CA LYS A 130 13.77 -6.05 -0.79
C LYS A 130 14.40 -7.16 0.03
N THR A 131 15.29 -7.91 -0.60
CA THR A 131 16.11 -8.92 0.06
C THR A 131 17.57 -8.49 0.09
N LYS A 132 18.46 -9.38 0.55
CA LYS A 132 19.90 -9.13 0.51
C LYS A 132 20.43 -8.98 -0.92
N ASN A 133 19.87 -9.71 -1.88
CA ASN A 133 20.42 -9.77 -3.24
C ASN A 133 19.60 -8.98 -4.25
N GLN A 134 18.32 -8.69 -3.97
CA GLN A 134 17.41 -8.06 -4.92
C GLN A 134 16.62 -6.92 -4.30
N ASP A 135 16.59 -5.79 -5.00
CA ASP A 135 15.66 -4.69 -4.74
C ASP A 135 14.43 -4.86 -5.64
N TRP A 136 13.51 -5.73 -5.21
CA TRP A 136 12.37 -6.13 -6.03
C TRP A 136 11.44 -4.98 -6.38
N LEU A 137 11.24 -4.03 -5.46
CA LEU A 137 10.49 -2.82 -5.76
C LEU A 137 11.12 -2.06 -6.94
N GLN A 138 12.44 -1.82 -6.90
CA GLN A 138 13.10 -1.08 -7.98
C GLN A 138 13.06 -1.84 -9.31
N LEU A 139 13.17 -3.17 -9.28
CA LEU A 139 13.01 -4.01 -10.47
C LEU A 139 11.60 -3.87 -11.06
N TRP A 140 10.57 -3.94 -10.22
CA TRP A 140 9.18 -3.79 -10.64
C TRP A 140 8.91 -2.41 -11.24
N LEU A 141 9.35 -1.34 -10.58
CA LEU A 141 9.18 0.03 -11.06
C LEU A 141 9.87 0.26 -12.40
N LYS A 142 11.10 -0.25 -12.56
CA LYS A 142 11.85 -0.16 -13.81
C LYS A 142 11.18 -0.94 -14.94
N PHE A 143 10.67 -2.14 -14.67
CA PHE A 143 9.89 -2.90 -15.65
C PHE A 143 8.66 -2.11 -16.12
N LEU A 144 7.91 -1.52 -15.18
CA LEU A 144 6.74 -0.73 -15.53
C LEU A 144 7.10 0.47 -16.40
N GLU A 145 8.16 1.19 -16.08
CA GLU A 145 8.68 2.31 -16.89
C GLU A 145 9.05 1.86 -18.31
N GLU A 146 9.74 0.72 -18.46
CA GLU A 146 10.22 0.24 -19.75
C GLU A 146 9.11 -0.41 -20.62
N LYS A 147 8.13 -1.08 -20.00
CA LYS A 147 7.27 -2.06 -20.68
C LYS A 147 5.77 -1.86 -20.46
N TRP A 148 5.34 -1.05 -19.49
CA TRP A 148 3.93 -0.96 -19.12
C TRP A 148 3.39 0.47 -19.20
N THR A 149 2.31 0.66 -19.95
CA THR A 149 1.68 1.98 -20.15
C THR A 149 0.20 2.01 -19.75
N ARG A 150 -0.30 0.92 -19.16
CA ARG A 150 -1.73 0.75 -18.85
C ARG A 150 -2.03 1.06 -17.38
N SER A 151 -3.30 1.28 -17.09
CA SER A 151 -3.79 1.44 -15.71
C SER A 151 -3.64 0.15 -14.89
N VAL A 152 -3.62 0.30 -13.57
CA VAL A 152 -3.50 -0.79 -12.60
C VAL A 152 -4.89 -1.10 -12.07
N ASN A 153 -5.45 -2.26 -12.43
CA ASN A 153 -6.74 -2.71 -11.89
C ASN A 153 -6.57 -3.38 -10.51
N ARG A 154 -7.69 -3.65 -9.83
CA ARG A 154 -7.68 -4.27 -8.48
C ARG A 154 -6.99 -5.63 -8.44
N ASP A 155 -7.16 -6.43 -9.48
CA ASP A 155 -6.59 -7.77 -9.54
C ASP A 155 -5.07 -7.71 -9.63
N MET A 156 -4.54 -6.96 -10.60
CA MET A 156 -3.12 -6.66 -10.73
C MET A 156 -2.53 -6.13 -9.42
N TRP A 157 -3.16 -5.12 -8.81
CA TRP A 157 -2.72 -4.58 -7.53
C TRP A 157 -2.58 -5.68 -6.47
N ASN A 158 -3.62 -6.50 -6.28
CA ASN A 158 -3.59 -7.58 -5.29
C ASN A 158 -2.56 -8.67 -5.61
N GLN A 159 -2.39 -9.02 -6.88
CA GLN A 159 -1.45 -10.06 -7.31
C GLN A 159 0.00 -9.61 -7.16
N ILE A 160 0.29 -8.31 -7.27
CA ILE A 160 1.64 -7.78 -6.98
C ILE A 160 2.01 -7.95 -5.51
N LEU A 161 1.08 -7.82 -4.57
CA LEU A 161 1.38 -8.14 -3.16
C LEU A 161 1.68 -9.63 -2.95
N GLU A 162 0.93 -10.51 -3.61
CA GLU A 162 1.17 -11.96 -3.53
C GLU A 162 2.53 -12.32 -4.15
N PHE A 163 2.85 -11.75 -5.32
CA PHE A 163 4.15 -11.91 -5.96
C PHE A 163 5.28 -11.37 -5.07
N ALA A 164 5.08 -10.19 -4.46
CA ALA A 164 6.05 -9.62 -3.53
C ALA A 164 6.32 -10.56 -2.35
N THR A 165 5.26 -11.12 -1.77
CA THR A 165 5.38 -12.10 -0.67
C THR A 165 6.15 -13.35 -1.10
N LYS A 166 5.88 -13.89 -2.29
CA LYS A 166 6.55 -15.10 -2.79
C LYS A 166 8.00 -14.84 -3.17
N SER A 167 8.31 -13.74 -3.85
CA SER A 167 9.67 -13.36 -4.26
C SER A 167 10.61 -13.07 -3.07
N MET A 168 10.05 -12.63 -1.95
CA MET A 168 10.79 -12.46 -0.69
C MET A 168 11.11 -13.78 0.00
N ALA A 169 10.32 -14.83 -0.25
CA ALA A 169 10.57 -16.17 0.27
C ALA A 169 11.44 -17.02 -0.67
N ASP A 170 11.35 -16.77 -1.97
CA ASP A 170 12.08 -17.47 -3.02
C ASP A 170 12.49 -16.50 -4.14
N GLU A 171 13.75 -16.10 -4.12
CA GLU A 171 14.31 -15.19 -5.13
C GLU A 171 14.50 -15.87 -6.50
N THR A 172 14.48 -17.21 -6.59
CA THR A 172 14.63 -17.92 -7.87
C THR A 172 13.34 -17.94 -8.69
N LEU A 173 12.26 -17.33 -8.18
CA LEU A 173 10.96 -17.28 -8.84
C LEU A 173 10.40 -18.67 -9.22
N SER A 174 10.77 -19.72 -8.46
CA SER A 174 10.35 -21.11 -8.76
C SER A 174 8.85 -21.34 -8.54
N PHE A 175 8.22 -20.45 -7.77
CA PHE A 175 6.78 -20.43 -7.54
C PHE A 175 5.95 -19.99 -8.76
N TRP A 176 6.60 -19.39 -9.76
CA TRP A 176 5.93 -18.92 -10.98
C TRP A 176 6.03 -19.95 -12.10
N ASN A 177 4.95 -20.06 -12.89
CA ASN A 177 4.92 -20.79 -14.15
C ASN A 177 3.97 -20.09 -15.13
N GLU A 178 4.23 -20.23 -16.44
CA GLU A 178 3.50 -19.57 -17.53
C GLU A 178 2.03 -20.00 -17.62
N ASP A 179 1.71 -21.22 -17.21
CA ASP A 179 0.33 -21.75 -17.18
C ASP A 179 -0.42 -21.36 -15.89
N GLY A 180 0.21 -20.54 -15.04
CA GLY A 180 -0.33 -20.11 -13.76
C GLY A 180 -1.47 -19.10 -13.90
N ALA A 181 -2.20 -18.89 -12.81
CA ALA A 181 -3.30 -17.91 -12.77
C ALA A 181 -2.81 -16.47 -12.50
N TRP A 182 -1.58 -16.14 -12.89
CA TRP A 182 -1.04 -14.79 -12.72
C TRP A 182 -1.59 -13.86 -13.80
N PRO A 183 -1.76 -12.56 -13.52
CA PRO A 183 -2.02 -11.56 -14.55
C PRO A 183 -0.85 -11.49 -15.52
N SER A 184 -1.13 -11.27 -16.81
CA SER A 184 -0.10 -11.25 -17.87
C SER A 184 1.06 -10.27 -17.61
N VAL A 185 0.81 -9.18 -16.90
CA VAL A 185 1.86 -8.22 -16.53
C VAL A 185 2.91 -8.80 -15.58
N ILE A 186 2.54 -9.78 -14.75
CA ILE A 186 3.48 -10.51 -13.90
C ILE A 186 4.27 -11.50 -14.76
N ASP A 187 3.65 -12.14 -15.74
CA ASP A 187 4.36 -13.02 -16.69
C ASP A 187 5.41 -12.24 -17.48
N ASP A 188 5.02 -11.06 -18.00
CA ASP A 188 5.90 -10.12 -18.69
C ASP A 188 7.05 -9.65 -17.77
N PHE A 189 6.76 -9.40 -16.49
CA PHE A 189 7.78 -9.02 -15.50
C PHE A 189 8.77 -10.16 -15.23
N VAL A 190 8.30 -11.39 -15.07
CA VAL A 190 9.17 -12.55 -14.84
C VAL A 190 10.05 -12.81 -16.07
N ALA A 191 9.51 -12.70 -17.28
CA ALA A 191 10.30 -12.77 -18.51
C ALA A 191 11.39 -11.68 -18.54
N TRP A 192 11.02 -10.44 -18.23
CA TRP A 192 11.93 -9.30 -18.15
C TRP A 192 13.06 -9.49 -17.12
N CYS A 193 12.74 -10.09 -15.97
CA CYS A 193 13.71 -10.47 -14.93
C CYS A 193 14.69 -11.54 -15.44
N LYS A 194 14.19 -12.61 -16.07
CA LYS A 194 15.02 -13.73 -16.56
C LYS A 194 16.00 -13.29 -17.64
N GLU A 195 15.59 -12.41 -18.55
CA GLU A 195 16.48 -11.78 -19.56
C GLU A 195 17.68 -11.06 -18.92
N ARG A 196 17.51 -10.55 -17.69
CA ARG A 196 18.53 -9.84 -16.92
C ARG A 196 19.26 -10.73 -15.92
N GLY A 197 19.05 -12.04 -15.97
CA GLY A 197 19.68 -13.00 -15.08
C GLY A 197 19.11 -13.05 -13.67
N ILE A 198 18.00 -12.36 -13.40
CA ILE A 198 17.29 -12.42 -12.11
C ILE A 198 16.44 -13.68 -12.06
N GLY A 199 16.34 -14.31 -10.89
CA GLY A 199 15.57 -15.55 -10.73
C GLY A 199 16.28 -16.82 -11.18
N LYS A 200 17.58 -16.76 -11.51
CA LYS A 200 18.37 -17.97 -11.74
C LYS A 200 18.81 -18.56 -10.40
N SER A 201 18.58 -19.85 -10.20
CA SER A 201 19.35 -20.61 -9.21
C SER A 201 20.83 -20.49 -9.60
N GLU A 202 21.74 -20.27 -8.64
CA GLU A 202 23.16 -20.50 -8.87
C GLU A 202 23.32 -21.98 -9.25
N THR A 203 23.26 -22.31 -10.53
CA THR A 203 23.96 -23.49 -11.01
C THR A 203 25.42 -23.15 -10.84
N MET A 204 26.03 -23.71 -9.79
CA MET A 204 27.48 -23.83 -9.71
C MET A 204 27.94 -24.41 -11.06
N ASP A 205 28.51 -23.55 -11.91
CA ASP A 205 29.40 -23.99 -12.98
C ASP A 205 30.62 -24.61 -12.29
N LEU A 206 30.47 -25.86 -11.84
CA LEU A 206 31.58 -26.77 -11.63
C LEU A 206 31.97 -27.31 -13.00
N ASP A 207 32.55 -26.44 -13.83
CA ASP A 207 33.31 -26.91 -14.99
C ASP A 207 34.65 -27.43 -14.47
N ALA A 208 34.73 -28.76 -14.44
CA ALA A 208 35.92 -29.58 -14.30
C ALA A 208 36.54 -29.88 -15.66
#